data_AF-A0A9D1ZDF1-F1
#
_entry.id   AF-A0A9D1ZDF1-F1
#
_cell.length_a   1.000
_cell.length_b   1.000
_cell.length_c   1.000
_cell.angle_alpha   90.00
_cell.angle_beta   90.00
_cell.angle_gamma   90.00
#
_symmetry.space_group_name_H-M   'P 1'
#
loop_
_entity.id
_entity.type
_entity.pdbx_description
1 polymer ?
#
loop_
_entity_poly.entity_id
_entity_poly.type
_entity_poly.pdbx_seq_one_letter_code
_entity_poly.pdbx_strand_id
1 'polypeptide(L)'
;VSAVVTLVSSVSYSVFGISMAQYLGDLFPVLESYQVPVACLVLIFFFIIASTGAQIFARAINALGILKFIALGLFIIFGFTKVQTGGFEGEPYFINGGVSFLTAVALMSFTCNGATNIINVQAIAENPKKNIPKAFFIASILVAGVYFLLGYVASGVAPYDQVAGQNLGYIAGLVLPGPLAVFFIVGGAMCSLSTALLGGISGMPFMIIGIAEDGWLPKFFTKKFNVVVTLAIISILPIIGGFSLDNIVSMMLVPGMAIGAITNYQAMSMPERFPEEWANSGLKCSPTLYRILMVISIITSLMTSFFSLTSLTLPLAIGTVIATILIFVWTWYRMKKGYVNITSTTDMSEEPAQAK
;
A
#
# COMPACT_ATOMS: atom_id res chain seq x y z
N VAL A 1 10.43 -10.14 -12.82
CA VAL A 1 9.17 -10.42 -12.10
C VAL A 1 8.72 -9.20 -11.32
N SER A 2 9.52 -8.69 -10.36
CA SER A 2 9.17 -7.50 -9.56
C SER A 2 8.77 -6.30 -10.42
N ALA A 3 9.51 -6.05 -11.50
CA ALA A 3 9.23 -5.04 -12.52
C ALA A 3 7.79 -5.04 -13.08
N VAL A 4 7.27 -6.23 -13.40
CA VAL A 4 5.93 -6.40 -13.99
C VAL A 4 4.86 -6.27 -12.90
N VAL A 5 5.17 -6.72 -11.69
CA VAL A 5 4.27 -6.54 -10.54
C VAL A 5 4.11 -5.10 -10.16
N THR A 6 5.15 -4.26 -10.28
CA THR A 6 5.00 -2.81 -10.12
C THR A 6 3.86 -2.29 -10.99
N LEU A 7 3.80 -2.66 -12.28
CA LEU A 7 2.70 -2.23 -13.15
C LEU A 7 1.33 -2.74 -12.65
N VAL A 8 1.24 -4.01 -12.26
CA VAL A 8 -0.01 -4.63 -11.76
C VAL A 8 -0.46 -4.04 -10.42
N SER A 9 0.46 -3.68 -9.53
CA SER A 9 0.18 -3.05 -8.24
C SER A 9 -0.51 -1.70 -8.37
N SER A 10 -0.51 -1.09 -9.56
CA SER A 10 -1.25 0.14 -9.85
C SER A 10 -2.77 -0.01 -9.74
N VAL A 11 -3.28 -1.25 -9.80
CA VAL A 11 -4.67 -1.58 -9.44
C VAL A 11 -5.02 -1.09 -8.02
N SER A 12 -4.05 -0.99 -7.12
CA SER A 12 -4.27 -0.44 -5.77
C SER A 12 -4.74 1.01 -5.77
N TYR A 13 -4.48 1.79 -6.83
CA TYR A 13 -4.97 3.16 -6.92
C TYR A 13 -6.51 3.22 -6.94
N SER A 14 -7.18 2.17 -7.42
CA SER A 14 -8.64 2.03 -7.33
C SER A 14 -9.16 2.14 -5.89
N VAL A 15 -8.42 1.59 -4.91
CA VAL A 15 -8.78 1.63 -3.49
C VAL A 15 -8.92 3.06 -3.00
N PHE A 16 -8.01 3.95 -3.41
CA PHE A 16 -8.06 5.36 -3.04
C PHE A 16 -9.26 6.06 -3.67
N GLY A 17 -9.54 5.79 -4.95
CA GLY A 17 -10.71 6.36 -5.64
C GLY A 17 -12.03 5.95 -4.99
N ILE A 18 -12.19 4.65 -4.71
CA ILE A 18 -13.38 4.09 -4.05
C ILE A 18 -13.52 4.69 -2.64
N SER A 19 -12.44 4.70 -1.84
CA SER A 19 -12.48 5.24 -0.48
C SER A 19 -12.84 6.72 -0.47
N MET A 20 -12.30 7.51 -1.41
CA MET A 20 -12.60 8.94 -1.50
C MET A 20 -14.06 9.19 -1.89
N ALA A 21 -14.62 8.37 -2.78
CA ALA A 21 -16.04 8.44 -3.14
C ALA A 21 -16.94 8.09 -1.96
N GLN A 22 -16.57 7.10 -1.15
CA GLN A 22 -17.31 6.72 0.06
C GLN A 22 -17.35 7.89 1.04
N TYR A 23 -16.19 8.50 1.35
CA TYR A 23 -16.13 9.69 2.22
C TYR A 23 -16.89 10.90 1.66
N LEU A 24 -16.93 11.08 0.33
CA LEU A 24 -17.75 12.11 -0.30
C LEU A 24 -19.24 11.81 -0.19
N GLY A 25 -19.64 10.54 -0.21
CA GLY A 25 -21.00 10.09 0.07
C GLY A 25 -21.42 10.40 1.50
N ASP A 26 -20.55 10.11 2.48
CA ASP A 26 -20.80 10.40 3.90
C ASP A 26 -21.03 11.90 4.16
N LEU A 27 -20.36 12.78 3.41
CA LEU A 27 -20.52 14.24 3.51
C LEU A 27 -21.71 14.78 2.72
N PHE A 28 -21.96 14.20 1.54
CA PHE A 28 -22.98 14.65 0.60
C PHE A 28 -23.83 13.45 0.19
N PRO A 29 -24.94 13.16 0.91
CA PRO A 29 -25.76 11.98 0.65
C PRO A 29 -26.27 11.84 -0.79
N VAL A 30 -26.40 12.96 -1.52
CA VAL A 30 -26.73 12.96 -2.96
C VAL A 30 -25.72 12.18 -3.81
N LEU A 31 -24.47 12.02 -3.35
CA LEU A 31 -23.40 11.30 -4.04
C LEU A 31 -23.37 9.79 -3.74
N GLU A 32 -24.14 9.31 -2.75
CA GLU A 32 -24.19 7.88 -2.41
C GLU A 32 -24.66 7.01 -3.57
N SER A 33 -25.57 7.51 -4.41
CA SER A 33 -26.03 6.79 -5.60
C SER A 33 -25.04 6.84 -6.77
N TYR A 34 -23.96 7.64 -6.66
CA TYR A 34 -23.03 7.94 -7.74
C TYR A 34 -21.58 7.54 -7.39
N GLN A 35 -21.38 6.55 -6.52
CA GLN A 35 -20.05 6.13 -6.03
C GLN A 35 -19.08 5.79 -7.17
N VAL A 36 -19.51 5.00 -8.15
CA VAL A 36 -18.67 4.59 -9.30
C VAL A 36 -18.19 5.80 -10.12
N PRO A 37 -19.07 6.68 -10.66
CA PRO A 37 -18.62 7.83 -11.43
C PRO A 37 -17.82 8.83 -10.57
N VAL A 38 -18.17 9.03 -9.30
CA VAL A 38 -17.39 9.89 -8.39
C VAL A 38 -15.98 9.36 -8.21
N ALA A 39 -15.81 8.05 -7.93
CA ALA A 39 -14.50 7.42 -7.77
C ALA A 39 -13.63 7.57 -9.03
N CYS A 40 -14.22 7.35 -10.21
CA CYS A 40 -13.53 7.55 -11.50
C CYS A 40 -13.10 9.01 -11.70
N LEU A 41 -14.00 9.97 -11.45
CA LEU A 41 -13.70 11.41 -11.60
C LEU A 41 -12.60 11.86 -10.64
N VAL A 42 -12.64 11.40 -9.40
CA VAL A 42 -11.59 11.67 -8.40
C VAL A 42 -10.24 11.16 -8.89
N LEU A 43 -10.16 9.92 -9.38
CA LEU A 43 -8.90 9.39 -9.89
C LEU A 43 -8.39 10.18 -11.10
N ILE A 44 -9.26 10.48 -12.07
CA ILE A 44 -8.88 11.27 -13.25
C ILE A 44 -8.31 12.62 -12.82
N PHE A 45 -8.97 13.30 -11.87
CA PHE A 45 -8.50 14.55 -11.30
C PHE A 45 -7.09 14.42 -10.69
N PHE A 46 -6.84 13.39 -9.89
CA PHE A 46 -5.52 13.15 -9.29
C PHE A 46 -4.44 12.79 -10.32
N PHE A 47 -4.78 12.01 -11.34
CA PHE A 47 -3.85 11.71 -12.46
C PHE A 47 -3.48 12.97 -13.25
N ILE A 48 -4.44 13.88 -13.49
CA ILE A 48 -4.17 15.18 -14.12
C ILE A 48 -3.21 15.99 -13.26
N ILE A 49 -3.49 16.15 -11.97
CA ILE A 49 -2.62 16.91 -11.05
C ILE A 49 -1.21 16.33 -11.00
N ALA A 50 -1.09 15.00 -10.88
CA ALA A 50 0.20 14.34 -10.85
C ALA A 50 1.00 14.55 -12.15
N SER A 51 0.32 14.75 -13.28
CA SER A 51 0.97 15.02 -14.57
C SER A 51 1.55 16.44 -14.68
N THR A 52 0.92 17.45 -14.06
CA THR A 52 1.31 18.87 -14.11
C THR A 52 2.44 19.22 -13.13
N GLY A 53 2.80 18.31 -12.22
CA GLY A 53 3.92 18.46 -11.28
C GLY A 53 3.45 18.66 -9.84
N ALA A 54 3.60 17.63 -9.01
CA ALA A 54 3.10 17.58 -7.63
C ALA A 54 3.90 18.42 -6.60
N GLN A 55 4.64 19.44 -7.04
CA GLN A 55 5.54 20.23 -6.19
C GLN A 55 4.82 20.98 -5.06
N ILE A 56 3.54 21.34 -5.27
CA ILE A 56 2.70 22.00 -4.27
C ILE A 56 2.42 21.09 -3.06
N PHE A 57 2.20 19.80 -3.28
CA PHE A 57 1.87 18.86 -2.20
C PHE A 57 3.10 18.41 -1.40
N ALA A 58 4.30 18.37 -2.01
CA ALA A 58 5.53 18.04 -1.31
C ALA A 58 5.84 19.03 -0.16
N ARG A 59 5.50 20.31 -0.32
CA ARG A 59 5.63 21.32 0.75
C ARG A 59 4.56 21.19 1.83
N ALA A 60 3.37 20.73 1.46
CA ALA A 60 2.24 20.58 2.37
C ALA A 60 2.25 19.26 3.14
N ILE A 61 3.08 18.28 2.77
CA ILE A 61 3.00 16.91 3.32
C ILE A 61 3.22 16.85 4.83
N ASN A 62 4.11 17.69 5.38
CA ASN A 62 4.38 17.74 6.81
C ASN A 62 3.19 18.33 7.58
N ALA A 63 2.61 19.43 7.09
CA ALA A 63 1.43 20.04 7.68
C ALA A 63 0.22 19.09 7.61
N LEU A 64 0.02 18.42 6.47
CA LEU A 64 -1.01 17.40 6.30
C LEU A 64 -0.76 16.18 7.19
N GLY A 65 0.50 15.83 7.46
CA GLY A 65 0.86 14.77 8.39
C GLY A 65 0.38 15.09 9.81
N ILE A 66 0.72 16.28 10.31
CA ILE A 66 0.28 16.75 11.64
C ILE A 66 -1.24 16.79 11.73
N LEU A 67 -1.91 17.33 10.71
CA LEU A 67 -3.37 17.43 10.65
C LEU A 67 -4.06 16.07 10.83
N LYS A 68 -3.56 15.03 10.15
CA LYS A 68 -4.12 13.68 10.25
C LYS A 68 -3.95 13.09 11.64
N PHE A 69 -2.80 13.26 12.27
CA PHE A 69 -2.59 12.78 13.64
C PHE A 69 -3.51 13.48 14.65
N ILE A 70 -3.79 14.78 14.45
CA ILE A 70 -4.80 15.49 15.24
C ILE A 70 -6.19 14.89 15.02
N ALA A 71 -6.59 14.68 13.77
CA ALA A 71 -7.88 14.07 13.45
C ALA A 71 -8.04 12.67 14.07
N LEU A 72 -7.03 11.80 13.95
CA LEU A 72 -7.01 10.47 14.55
C LEU A 72 -7.03 10.54 16.08
N GLY A 73 -6.27 11.46 16.68
CA GLY A 73 -6.27 11.69 18.13
C GLY A 73 -7.66 12.10 18.64
N LEU A 74 -8.34 13.03 17.96
CA LEU A 74 -9.71 13.43 18.31
C LEU A 74 -10.68 12.26 18.20
N PHE A 75 -10.63 11.50 17.10
CA PHE A 75 -11.45 10.31 16.92
C PHE A 75 -11.26 9.31 18.08
N ILE A 76 -10.02 9.04 18.46
CA ILE A 76 -9.71 8.10 19.54
C ILE A 76 -10.24 8.64 20.88
N ILE A 77 -9.94 9.89 21.23
CA ILE A 77 -10.31 10.48 22.53
C ILE A 77 -11.83 10.48 22.72
N PHE A 78 -12.58 10.96 21.72
CA PHE A 78 -14.04 10.99 21.79
C PHE A 78 -14.62 9.57 21.69
N GLY A 79 -14.03 8.74 20.83
CA GLY A 79 -14.41 7.34 20.65
C GLY A 79 -14.39 6.54 21.96
N PHE A 80 -13.34 6.69 22.77
CA PHE A 80 -13.24 6.02 24.07
C PHE A 80 -14.43 6.32 25.00
N THR A 81 -15.01 7.52 24.92
CA THR A 81 -16.18 7.90 25.73
C THR A 81 -17.49 7.28 25.25
N LYS A 82 -17.49 6.70 24.05
CA LYS A 82 -18.66 6.14 23.35
C LYS A 82 -18.61 4.63 23.18
N VAL A 83 -17.50 3.98 23.56
CA VAL A 83 -17.40 2.52 23.57
C VAL A 83 -18.44 1.95 24.54
N GLN A 84 -19.17 0.92 24.11
CA GLN A 84 -20.26 0.31 24.85
C GLN A 84 -19.79 -0.22 26.22
N THR A 85 -20.52 0.12 27.28
CA THR A 85 -20.29 -0.40 28.63
C THR A 85 -20.85 -1.81 28.74
N GLY A 86 -19.98 -2.79 29.03
CA GLY A 86 -20.24 -4.23 28.84
C GLY A 86 -19.37 -4.86 27.74
N GLY A 87 -18.71 -4.04 26.91
CA GLY A 87 -17.75 -4.51 25.90
C GLY A 87 -18.40 -5.30 24.77
N PHE A 88 -17.65 -6.26 24.21
CA PHE A 88 -18.08 -7.20 23.16
C PHE A 88 -18.95 -8.35 23.72
N GLU A 89 -19.63 -8.14 24.84
CA GLU A 89 -20.41 -9.18 25.51
C GLU A 89 -21.53 -9.70 24.58
N GLY A 90 -21.46 -10.99 24.27
CA GLY A 90 -22.40 -11.66 23.36
C GLY A 90 -21.97 -11.69 21.88
N GLU A 91 -20.90 -10.97 21.49
CA GLU A 91 -20.38 -11.00 20.12
C GLU A 91 -19.15 -11.93 20.01
N PRO A 92 -19.05 -12.78 18.97
CA PRO A 92 -17.89 -13.61 18.79
C PRO A 92 -16.66 -12.75 18.45
N TYR A 93 -15.58 -12.82 19.22
CA TYR A 93 -14.31 -12.18 18.83
C TYR A 93 -13.73 -12.71 17.51
N PHE A 94 -14.11 -13.93 17.12
CA PHE A 94 -13.73 -14.58 15.87
C PHE A 94 -14.98 -14.90 15.04
N ILE A 95 -15.68 -13.87 14.57
CA ILE A 95 -16.84 -14.02 13.68
C ILE A 95 -16.39 -14.79 12.43
N ASN A 96 -17.13 -15.85 12.08
CA ASN A 96 -16.80 -16.80 11.01
C ASN A 96 -15.53 -17.66 11.25
N GLY A 97 -14.98 -17.66 12.46
CA GLY A 97 -13.88 -18.53 12.89
C GLY A 97 -12.48 -17.98 12.63
N GLY A 98 -11.46 -18.76 13.02
CA GLY A 98 -10.06 -18.32 12.98
C GLY A 98 -9.51 -18.03 11.58
N VAL A 99 -10.06 -18.66 10.53
CA VAL A 99 -9.66 -18.39 9.14
C VAL A 99 -10.04 -16.97 8.72
N SER A 100 -11.26 -16.51 9.04
CA SER A 100 -11.69 -15.15 8.73
C SER A 100 -10.87 -14.09 9.47
N PHE A 101 -10.44 -14.39 10.70
CA PHE A 101 -9.48 -13.54 11.40
C PHE A 101 -8.13 -13.46 10.67
N LEU A 102 -7.57 -14.59 10.23
CA LEU A 102 -6.30 -14.59 9.47
C LEU A 102 -6.43 -13.88 8.12
N THR A 103 -7.59 -13.97 7.47
CA THR A 103 -7.92 -13.19 6.26
C THR A 103 -7.98 -11.70 6.55
N ALA A 104 -8.60 -11.26 7.66
CA ALA A 104 -8.61 -9.87 8.06
C ALA A 104 -7.18 -9.34 8.36
N VAL A 105 -6.35 -10.13 9.04
CA VAL A 105 -4.93 -9.82 9.28
C VAL A 105 -4.16 -9.72 7.96
N ALA A 106 -4.42 -10.61 7.00
CA ALA A 106 -3.81 -10.56 5.69
C ALA A 106 -4.19 -9.29 4.92
N LEU A 107 -5.46 -8.89 4.92
CA LEU A 107 -5.92 -7.63 4.32
C LEU A 107 -5.28 -6.41 4.99
N MET A 108 -5.19 -6.40 6.32
CA MET A 108 -4.56 -5.32 7.09
C MET A 108 -3.09 -5.11 6.73
N SER A 109 -2.39 -6.17 6.27
CA SER A 109 -0.99 -6.07 5.84
C SER A 109 -0.78 -5.04 4.72
N PHE A 110 -1.79 -4.80 3.88
CA PHE A 110 -1.78 -3.75 2.86
C PHE A 110 -1.52 -2.38 3.48
N THR A 111 -2.26 -2.05 4.54
CA THR A 111 -2.16 -0.77 5.23
C THR A 111 -0.79 -0.59 5.91
N CYS A 112 -0.16 -1.69 6.33
CA CYS A 112 1.16 -1.69 6.96
C CYS A 112 2.33 -1.56 5.98
N ASN A 113 2.11 -1.72 4.67
CA ASN A 113 3.18 -1.77 3.68
C ASN A 113 3.99 -0.46 3.57
N GLY A 114 3.36 0.68 3.89
CA GLY A 114 3.94 2.02 3.74
C GLY A 114 5.24 2.27 4.55
N ALA A 115 5.52 1.48 5.59
CA ALA A 115 6.74 1.63 6.39
C ALA A 115 8.03 1.45 5.56
N THR A 116 7.96 0.67 4.48
CA THR A 116 9.11 0.41 3.58
C THR A 116 9.53 1.63 2.76
N ASN A 117 8.62 2.59 2.56
CA ASN A 117 8.86 3.78 1.74
C ASN A 117 9.91 4.73 2.33
N ILE A 118 10.27 4.58 3.61
CA ILE A 118 11.31 5.39 4.25
C ILE A 118 12.69 5.24 3.57
N ILE A 119 12.92 4.12 2.89
CA ILE A 119 14.17 3.86 2.16
C ILE A 119 14.27 4.78 0.93
N ASN A 120 13.15 5.26 0.38
CA ASN A 120 13.16 6.12 -0.81
C ASN A 120 13.82 7.49 -0.57
N VAL A 121 13.90 7.93 0.70
CA VAL A 121 14.54 9.20 1.07
C VAL A 121 15.97 9.02 1.59
N GLN A 122 16.56 7.82 1.42
CA GLN A 122 17.87 7.50 1.99
C GLN A 122 19.01 8.39 1.48
N ALA A 123 18.94 8.85 0.22
CA ALA A 123 19.99 9.66 -0.41
C ALA A 123 20.09 11.08 0.16
N ILE A 124 18.99 11.59 0.74
CA ILE A 124 18.91 12.94 1.31
C ILE A 124 18.76 12.94 2.83
N ALA A 125 18.68 11.75 3.44
CA ALA A 125 18.56 11.61 4.89
C ALA A 125 19.88 11.95 5.56
N GLU A 126 19.84 12.80 6.59
CA GLU A 126 20.99 13.02 7.45
C GLU A 126 21.32 11.72 8.21
N ASN A 127 22.59 11.30 8.21
CA ASN A 127 23.05 10.07 8.89
C ASN A 127 22.17 8.83 8.60
N PRO A 128 22.02 8.42 7.32
CA PRO A 128 21.00 7.45 6.90
C PRO A 128 21.13 6.10 7.60
N LYS A 129 22.37 5.64 7.86
CA LYS A 129 22.66 4.38 8.57
C LYS A 129 22.04 4.31 9.97
N LYS A 130 21.87 5.45 10.65
CA LYS A 130 21.32 5.51 12.01
C LYS A 130 19.88 5.99 12.03
N ASN A 131 19.56 6.98 11.21
CA ASN A 131 18.26 7.65 11.26
C ASN A 131 17.17 6.86 10.54
N ILE A 132 17.46 6.17 9.43
CA ILE A 132 16.46 5.35 8.72
C ILE A 132 15.97 4.21 9.62
N PRO A 133 16.85 3.38 10.24
CA PRO A 133 16.39 2.32 11.14
C PRO A 133 15.57 2.84 12.33
N LYS A 134 16.04 3.92 12.98
CA LYS A 134 15.33 4.50 14.12
C LYS A 134 13.94 4.99 13.73
N ALA A 135 13.86 5.74 12.64
CA ALA A 135 12.60 6.27 12.15
C ALA A 135 11.64 5.14 11.73
N PHE A 136 12.14 4.05 11.12
CA PHE A 136 11.35 2.86 10.83
C PHE A 136 10.71 2.28 12.10
N PHE A 137 11.50 1.95 13.12
CA PHE A 137 10.96 1.34 14.35
C PHE A 137 10.03 2.27 15.13
N ILE A 138 10.38 3.55 15.27
CA ILE A 138 9.54 4.53 15.98
C ILE A 138 8.21 4.70 15.25
N ALA A 139 8.23 4.87 13.92
CA ALA A 139 7.02 5.00 13.14
C ALA A 139 6.16 3.73 13.21
N SER A 140 6.77 2.54 13.09
CA SER A 140 6.05 1.26 13.19
C SER A 140 5.37 1.08 14.54
N ILE A 141 6.05 1.34 15.66
CA ILE A 141 5.46 1.20 17.01
C ILE A 141 4.34 2.21 17.21
N LEU A 142 4.54 3.47 16.81
CA LEU A 142 3.54 4.52 16.92
C LEU A 142 2.29 4.18 16.11
N VAL A 143 2.45 3.80 14.84
CA VAL A 143 1.33 3.45 13.96
C VAL A 143 0.61 2.19 14.44
N ALA A 144 1.34 1.19 14.95
CA ALA A 144 0.73 0.00 15.56
C ALA A 144 -0.17 0.36 16.75
N GLY A 145 0.29 1.27 17.63
CA GLY A 145 -0.52 1.79 18.72
C GLY A 145 -1.77 2.53 18.23
N VAL A 146 -1.62 3.39 17.22
CA VAL A 146 -2.76 4.10 16.62
C VAL A 146 -3.77 3.13 15.99
N TYR A 147 -3.32 2.13 15.23
CA TYR A 147 -4.21 1.13 14.63
C TYR A 147 -4.92 0.27 15.67
N PHE A 148 -4.23 -0.12 16.75
CA PHE A 148 -4.86 -0.81 17.87
C PHE A 148 -5.99 0.02 18.48
N LEU A 149 -5.73 1.30 18.79
CA LEU A 149 -6.72 2.19 19.40
C LEU A 149 -7.90 2.49 18.45
N LEU A 150 -7.63 2.70 17.15
CA LEU A 150 -8.67 2.89 16.15
C LEU A 150 -9.54 1.64 16.01
N GLY A 151 -8.93 0.44 15.93
CA GLY A 151 -9.67 -0.81 15.85
C GLY A 151 -10.53 -1.06 17.08
N TYR A 152 -9.99 -0.79 18.27
CA TYR A 152 -10.73 -0.88 19.53
C TYR A 152 -11.95 0.04 19.56
N VAL A 153 -11.77 1.33 19.20
CA VAL A 153 -12.88 2.29 19.15
C VAL A 153 -13.89 1.89 18.07
N ALA A 154 -13.43 1.65 16.84
CA ALA A 154 -14.33 1.40 15.71
C ALA A 154 -15.17 0.14 15.88
N SER A 155 -14.64 -0.90 16.52
CA SER A 155 -15.37 -2.13 16.82
C SER A 155 -16.24 -2.04 18.09
N GLY A 156 -15.98 -1.09 18.98
CA GLY A 156 -16.64 -1.00 20.29
C GLY A 156 -17.79 0.00 20.39
N VAL A 157 -18.02 0.84 19.39
CA VAL A 157 -18.95 1.99 19.50
C VAL A 157 -20.39 1.67 19.11
N ALA A 158 -20.62 0.61 18.34
CA ALA A 158 -21.94 0.11 17.95
C ALA A 158 -21.87 -1.41 17.72
N PRO A 159 -22.99 -2.14 17.72
CA PRO A 159 -23.01 -3.59 17.50
C PRO A 159 -22.40 -3.99 16.15
N TYR A 160 -21.92 -5.25 16.04
CA TYR A 160 -21.19 -5.75 14.88
C TYR A 160 -21.92 -5.50 13.55
N ASP A 161 -23.22 -5.71 13.50
CA ASP A 161 -24.04 -5.54 12.29
C ASP A 161 -24.04 -4.08 11.76
N GLN A 162 -23.81 -3.11 12.64
CA GLN A 162 -23.73 -1.69 12.29
C GLN A 162 -22.32 -1.23 11.96
N VAL A 163 -21.28 -1.85 12.56
CA VAL A 163 -19.88 -1.44 12.33
C VAL A 163 -19.18 -2.26 11.24
N ALA A 164 -19.64 -3.48 10.97
CA ALA A 164 -19.03 -4.37 9.99
C ALA A 164 -19.10 -3.77 8.58
N GLY A 165 -17.94 -3.75 7.90
CA GLY A 165 -17.84 -3.24 6.54
C GLY A 165 -17.98 -1.72 6.40
N GLN A 166 -18.19 -0.99 7.50
CA GLN A 166 -18.27 0.47 7.46
C GLN A 166 -16.90 1.12 7.39
N ASN A 167 -16.85 2.29 6.76
CA ASN A 167 -15.67 3.12 6.73
C ASN A 167 -15.53 3.94 8.03
N LEU A 168 -14.36 4.53 8.29
CA LEU A 168 -14.13 5.31 9.51
C LEU A 168 -14.88 6.64 9.56
N GLY A 169 -15.36 7.15 8.42
CA GLY A 169 -16.18 8.36 8.30
C GLY A 169 -17.58 8.15 8.84
N TYR A 170 -18.20 7.03 8.48
CA TYR A 170 -19.45 6.56 9.10
C TYR A 170 -19.30 6.45 10.62
N ILE A 171 -18.24 5.76 11.08
CA ILE A 171 -17.98 5.60 12.52
C ILE A 171 -17.70 6.95 13.20
N ALA A 172 -17.03 7.88 12.52
CA ALA A 172 -16.79 9.23 13.02
C ALA A 172 -18.12 9.98 13.28
N GLY A 173 -19.15 9.76 12.46
CA GLY A 173 -20.48 10.30 12.68
C GLY A 173 -21.17 9.79 13.96
N LEU A 174 -20.78 8.62 14.46
CA LEU A 174 -21.31 8.04 15.70
C LEU A 174 -20.60 8.56 16.95
N VAL A 175 -19.30 8.88 16.84
CA VAL A 175 -18.45 9.18 18.00
C VAL A 175 -18.08 10.65 18.14
N LEU A 176 -18.03 11.41 17.04
CA LEU A 176 -17.66 12.82 17.03
C LEU A 176 -18.88 13.75 16.90
N PRO A 177 -18.86 14.93 17.53
CA PRO A 177 -19.78 16.02 17.20
C PRO A 177 -19.70 16.39 15.71
N GLY A 178 -20.81 16.78 15.09
CA GLY A 178 -20.94 17.03 13.65
C GLY A 178 -19.76 17.79 13.00
N PRO A 179 -19.34 18.96 13.50
CA PRO A 179 -18.20 19.70 12.94
C PRO A 179 -16.88 18.93 13.02
N LEU A 180 -16.65 18.17 14.11
CA LEU A 180 -15.44 17.36 14.28
C LEU A 180 -15.48 16.11 13.41
N ALA A 181 -16.65 15.53 13.16
CA ALA A 181 -16.81 14.43 12.21
C ALA A 181 -16.46 14.89 10.78
N VAL A 182 -16.96 16.06 10.35
CA VAL A 182 -16.59 16.66 9.05
C VAL A 182 -15.09 16.95 8.98
N PHE A 183 -14.52 17.51 10.06
CA PHE A 183 -13.07 17.72 10.15
C PHE A 183 -12.27 16.42 10.03
N PHE A 184 -12.73 15.34 10.66
CA PHE A 184 -12.10 14.02 10.57
C PHE A 184 -12.14 13.48 9.13
N ILE A 185 -13.30 13.54 8.47
CA ILE A 185 -13.46 13.05 7.11
C ILE A 185 -12.58 13.85 6.14
N VAL A 186 -12.67 15.19 6.17
CA VAL A 186 -11.95 16.05 5.23
C VAL A 186 -10.46 16.14 5.58
N GLY A 187 -10.13 16.58 6.79
CA GLY A 187 -8.77 16.87 7.24
C GLY A 187 -7.97 15.62 7.62
N GLY A 188 -8.63 14.56 8.05
CA GLY A 188 -8.01 13.26 8.33
C GLY A 188 -8.01 12.35 7.11
N ALA A 189 -9.17 11.77 6.81
CA ALA A 189 -9.27 10.68 5.85
C ALA A 189 -8.96 11.11 4.41
N MET A 190 -9.67 12.10 3.87
CA MET A 190 -9.51 12.56 2.49
C MET A 190 -8.13 13.17 2.24
N CYS A 191 -7.62 14.00 3.16
CA CYS A 191 -6.24 14.49 3.08
C CYS A 191 -5.22 13.34 3.11
N SER A 192 -5.46 12.28 3.89
CA SER A 192 -4.58 11.11 3.92
C SER A 192 -4.55 10.38 2.59
N LEU A 193 -5.71 10.04 2.06
CA LEU A 193 -5.86 9.39 0.76
C LEU A 193 -5.23 10.23 -0.35
N SER A 194 -5.47 11.54 -0.36
CA SER A 194 -4.91 12.47 -1.37
C SER A 194 -3.39 12.44 -1.40
N THR A 195 -2.75 12.54 -0.23
CA THR A 195 -1.28 12.54 -0.16
C THR A 195 -0.67 11.20 -0.54
N ALA A 196 -1.29 10.09 -0.14
CA ALA A 196 -0.80 8.75 -0.46
C ALA A 196 -0.94 8.47 -1.96
N LEU A 197 -2.09 8.81 -2.54
CA LEU A 197 -2.37 8.66 -3.96
C LEU A 197 -1.42 9.52 -4.82
N LEU A 198 -1.25 10.80 -4.48
CA LEU A 198 -0.31 11.68 -5.19
C LEU A 198 1.13 11.22 -5.06
N GLY A 199 1.54 10.75 -3.86
CA GLY A 199 2.86 10.17 -3.65
C GLY A 199 3.11 8.96 -4.56
N GLY A 200 2.12 8.07 -4.67
CA GLY A 200 2.17 6.92 -5.58
C GLY A 200 2.22 7.33 -7.06
N ILE A 201 1.21 8.06 -7.54
CA ILE A 201 1.08 8.41 -8.97
C ILE A 201 2.24 9.29 -9.47
N SER A 202 2.82 10.13 -8.62
CA SER A 202 3.94 11.00 -9.04
C SER A 202 5.25 10.24 -9.25
N GLY A 203 5.54 9.22 -8.43
CA GLY A 203 6.77 8.42 -8.51
C GLY A 203 6.68 7.23 -9.48
N MET A 204 5.51 6.59 -9.58
CA MET A 204 5.30 5.36 -10.34
C MET A 204 5.75 5.43 -11.81
N PRO A 205 5.47 6.52 -12.56
CA PRO A 205 5.82 6.58 -13.97
C PRO A 205 7.33 6.49 -14.22
N PHE A 206 8.14 7.11 -13.36
CA PHE A 206 9.60 7.07 -13.48
C PHE A 206 10.13 5.65 -13.27
N MET A 207 9.59 4.93 -12.28
CA MET A 207 9.95 3.54 -12.02
C MET A 207 9.59 2.63 -13.21
N ILE A 208 8.41 2.81 -13.80
CA ILE A 208 7.95 2.02 -14.95
C ILE A 208 8.75 2.33 -16.22
N ILE A 209 9.13 3.60 -16.43
CA ILE A 209 10.00 3.99 -17.56
C ILE A 209 11.36 3.29 -17.44
N GLY A 210 12.02 3.35 -16.28
CA GLY A 210 13.30 2.68 -16.06
C GLY A 210 13.21 1.17 -16.29
N ILE A 211 12.14 0.54 -15.76
CA ILE A 211 11.85 -0.88 -16.01
C ILE A 211 11.67 -1.18 -17.52
N ALA A 212 11.10 -0.25 -18.29
CA ALA A 212 10.92 -0.40 -19.74
C ALA A 212 12.22 -0.17 -20.52
N GLU A 213 13.09 0.73 -20.05
CA GLU A 213 14.43 0.98 -20.60
C GLU A 213 15.34 -0.23 -20.41
N ASP A 214 15.27 -0.89 -19.25
CA ASP A 214 15.92 -2.18 -18.96
C ASP A 214 15.37 -3.34 -19.82
N GLY A 215 14.28 -3.12 -20.56
CA GLY A 215 13.69 -4.09 -21.49
C GLY A 215 12.72 -5.11 -20.88
N TRP A 216 12.42 -5.00 -19.58
CA TRP A 216 11.43 -5.85 -18.89
C TRP A 216 9.98 -5.58 -19.37
N LEU A 217 9.71 -4.35 -19.80
CA LEU A 217 8.43 -3.94 -20.39
C LEU A 217 8.58 -3.58 -21.89
N PRO A 218 7.49 -3.54 -22.66
CA PRO A 218 7.52 -3.04 -24.04
C PRO A 218 8.01 -1.59 -24.12
N LYS A 219 8.69 -1.22 -25.23
CA LYS A 219 9.13 0.15 -25.51
C LYS A 219 8.00 1.19 -25.47
N PHE A 220 6.75 0.76 -25.55
CA PHE A 220 5.58 1.61 -25.32
C PHE A 220 5.63 2.35 -23.97
N PHE A 221 6.20 1.72 -22.93
CA PHE A 221 6.28 2.26 -21.57
C PHE A 221 7.49 3.18 -21.32
N THR A 222 8.34 3.45 -22.31
CA THR A 222 9.43 4.44 -22.15
C THR A 222 8.93 5.88 -22.24
N LYS A 223 7.67 6.09 -22.68
CA LYS A 223 7.05 7.42 -22.75
C LYS A 223 6.17 7.66 -21.53
N LYS A 224 6.46 8.73 -20.77
CA LYS A 224 5.70 9.14 -19.58
C LYS A 224 4.18 9.19 -19.80
N PHE A 225 3.73 9.78 -20.91
CA PHE A 225 2.30 9.89 -21.23
C PHE A 225 1.62 8.51 -21.31
N ASN A 226 2.24 7.57 -22.02
CA ASN A 226 1.72 6.21 -22.18
C ASN A 226 1.62 5.49 -20.84
N VAL A 227 2.63 5.66 -19.98
CA VAL A 227 2.63 5.08 -18.64
C VAL A 227 1.48 5.66 -17.82
N VAL A 228 1.38 6.99 -17.71
CA VAL A 228 0.33 7.65 -16.92
C VAL A 228 -1.08 7.26 -17.38
N VAL A 229 -1.33 7.22 -18.69
CA VAL A 229 -2.62 6.80 -19.25
C VAL A 229 -2.89 5.33 -18.93
N THR A 230 -1.89 4.45 -19.07
CA THR A 230 -2.06 3.02 -18.74
C THR A 230 -2.35 2.82 -17.26
N LEU A 231 -1.65 3.55 -16.38
CA LEU A 231 -1.90 3.54 -14.95
C LEU A 231 -3.32 3.98 -14.62
N ALA A 232 -3.79 5.07 -15.23
CA ALA A 232 -5.16 5.55 -15.04
C ALA A 232 -6.20 4.50 -15.47
N ILE A 233 -6.01 3.88 -16.64
CA ILE A 233 -6.91 2.82 -17.13
C ILE A 233 -6.93 1.64 -16.17
N ILE A 234 -5.76 1.11 -15.78
CA ILE A 234 -5.65 -0.02 -14.84
C ILE A 234 -6.29 0.30 -13.49
N SER A 235 -6.23 1.56 -13.05
CA SER A 235 -6.83 2.02 -11.79
C SER A 235 -8.34 2.24 -11.88
N ILE A 236 -8.89 2.47 -13.07
CA ILE A 236 -10.32 2.73 -13.28
C ILE A 236 -11.08 1.43 -13.56
N LEU A 237 -10.46 0.46 -14.23
CA LEU A 237 -11.11 -0.80 -14.61
C LEU A 237 -11.77 -1.56 -13.44
N PRO A 238 -11.13 -1.73 -12.26
CA PRO A 238 -11.77 -2.41 -11.13
C PRO A 238 -12.98 -1.66 -10.58
N ILE A 239 -12.98 -0.32 -10.67
CA ILE A 239 -14.08 0.53 -10.21
C ILE A 239 -15.31 0.33 -11.11
N ILE A 240 -15.11 0.40 -12.43
CA ILE A 240 -16.18 0.17 -13.41
C ILE A 240 -16.66 -1.28 -13.35
N GLY A 241 -15.75 -2.22 -13.13
CA GLY A 241 -16.07 -3.64 -12.96
C GLY A 241 -16.80 -3.98 -11.66
N GLY A 242 -17.03 -3.00 -10.77
CA GLY A 242 -17.77 -3.21 -9.52
C GLY A 242 -17.02 -4.07 -8.50
N PHE A 243 -15.68 -4.12 -8.56
CA PHE A 243 -14.89 -4.88 -7.62
C PHE A 243 -14.94 -4.21 -6.24
N SER A 244 -15.18 -5.00 -5.19
CA SER A 244 -15.09 -4.50 -3.82
C SER A 244 -13.66 -4.12 -3.46
N LEU A 245 -13.52 -3.22 -2.48
CA LEU A 245 -12.21 -2.80 -1.96
C LEU A 245 -11.38 -4.00 -1.51
N ASP A 246 -11.98 -4.94 -0.77
CA ASP A 246 -11.31 -6.15 -0.27
C ASP A 246 -10.82 -7.06 -1.39
N ASN A 247 -11.60 -7.20 -2.47
CA ASN A 247 -11.20 -7.98 -3.64
C ASN A 247 -9.99 -7.34 -4.32
N ILE A 248 -10.00 -6.01 -4.51
CA ILE A 248 -8.90 -5.28 -5.14
C ILE A 248 -7.61 -5.43 -4.31
N VAL A 249 -7.70 -5.26 -2.98
CA VAL A 249 -6.55 -5.44 -2.07
C VAL A 249 -6.05 -6.88 -2.13
N SER A 250 -6.94 -7.87 -2.06
CA SER A 250 -6.60 -9.29 -2.14
C SER A 250 -5.89 -9.65 -3.45
N MET A 251 -6.43 -9.21 -4.60
CA MET A 251 -5.85 -9.43 -5.92
C MET A 251 -4.44 -8.84 -6.07
N MET A 252 -4.12 -7.79 -5.30
CA MET A 252 -2.78 -7.21 -5.25
C MET A 252 -1.85 -7.98 -4.30
N LEU A 253 -2.34 -8.33 -3.11
CA LEU A 253 -1.56 -9.01 -2.07
C LEU A 253 -1.12 -10.41 -2.51
N VAL A 254 -1.97 -11.16 -3.21
CA VAL A 254 -1.64 -12.53 -3.66
C VAL A 254 -0.32 -12.58 -4.46
N PRO A 255 -0.18 -11.91 -5.62
CA PRO A 255 1.06 -11.91 -6.39
C PRO A 255 2.18 -11.16 -5.65
N GLY A 256 1.87 -10.03 -5.00
CA GLY A 256 2.86 -9.20 -4.32
C GLY A 256 3.60 -9.95 -3.21
N MET A 257 2.86 -10.66 -2.36
CA MET A 257 3.42 -11.41 -1.24
C MET A 257 4.08 -12.73 -1.68
N ALA A 258 3.58 -13.38 -2.73
CA ALA A 258 4.24 -14.54 -3.31
C ALA A 258 5.64 -14.17 -3.87
N ILE A 259 5.75 -13.02 -4.53
CA ILE A 259 7.04 -12.52 -5.02
C ILE A 259 7.89 -12.00 -3.88
N GLY A 260 7.29 -11.34 -2.89
CA GLY A 260 7.96 -10.97 -1.65
C GLY A 260 8.65 -12.16 -0.98
N ALA A 261 8.01 -13.33 -0.95
CA ALA A 261 8.60 -14.56 -0.43
C ALA A 261 9.83 -15.01 -1.24
N ILE A 262 9.78 -14.93 -2.57
CA ILE A 262 10.93 -15.25 -3.44
C ILE A 262 12.08 -14.26 -3.22
N THR A 263 11.78 -12.96 -3.16
CA THR A 263 12.76 -11.91 -2.90
C THR A 263 13.39 -12.09 -1.53
N ASN A 264 12.60 -12.42 -0.51
CA ASN A 264 13.09 -12.71 0.84
C ASN A 264 14.00 -13.94 0.85
N TYR A 265 13.64 -15.00 0.12
CA TYR A 265 14.50 -16.19 -0.03
C TYR A 265 15.85 -15.85 -0.67
N GLN A 266 15.86 -15.06 -1.75
CA GLN A 266 17.11 -14.63 -2.38
C GLN A 266 17.95 -13.74 -1.44
N ALA A 267 17.29 -12.86 -0.69
CA ALA A 267 17.93 -11.96 0.25
C ALA A 267 18.57 -12.69 1.45
N MET A 268 18.21 -13.95 1.75
CA MET A 268 18.90 -14.74 2.78
C MET A 268 20.41 -14.87 2.54
N SER A 269 20.85 -14.76 1.28
CA SER A 269 22.25 -14.84 0.87
C SER A 269 23.01 -13.51 0.93
N MET A 270 22.37 -12.42 1.39
CA MET A 270 22.97 -11.08 1.47
C MET A 270 24.25 -11.03 2.31
N PRO A 271 24.33 -11.65 3.51
CA PRO A 271 25.55 -11.60 4.33
C PRO A 271 26.75 -12.24 3.64
N GLU A 272 26.54 -13.25 2.79
CA GLU A 272 27.62 -13.93 2.06
C GLU A 272 27.96 -13.25 0.73
N ARG A 273 26.97 -12.66 0.05
CA ARG A 273 27.16 -11.98 -1.24
C ARG A 273 27.82 -10.60 -1.10
N PHE A 274 27.53 -9.90 -0.01
CA PHE A 274 27.97 -8.52 0.24
C PHE A 274 28.58 -8.37 1.65
N PRO A 275 29.72 -9.03 1.93
CA PRO A 275 30.26 -9.12 3.29
C PRO A 275 30.76 -7.77 3.83
N GLU A 276 31.34 -6.93 2.97
CA GLU A 276 31.85 -5.61 3.38
C GLU A 276 30.71 -4.64 3.71
N GLU A 277 29.67 -4.61 2.88
CA GLU A 277 28.47 -3.80 3.08
C GLU A 277 27.66 -4.29 4.28
N TRP A 278 27.59 -5.60 4.49
CA TRP A 278 26.99 -6.21 5.67
C TRP A 278 27.72 -5.78 6.94
N ALA A 279 29.05 -5.86 6.94
CA ALA A 279 29.88 -5.39 8.05
C ALA A 279 29.69 -3.88 8.31
N ASN A 280 29.47 -3.09 7.26
CA ASN A 280 29.28 -1.64 7.33
C ASN A 280 27.81 -1.19 7.47
N SER A 281 26.88 -2.13 7.65
CA SER A 281 25.44 -1.87 7.75
C SER A 281 25.08 -1.06 9.01
N GLY A 282 24.01 -0.26 8.90
CA GLY A 282 23.51 0.56 10.01
C GLY A 282 22.83 -0.23 11.13
N LEU A 283 22.22 -1.37 10.79
CA LEU A 283 21.63 -2.33 11.71
C LEU A 283 22.52 -3.56 11.82
N LYS A 284 23.31 -3.62 12.89
CA LYS A 284 24.15 -4.79 13.19
C LYS A 284 23.26 -5.97 13.60
N CYS A 285 23.25 -7.01 12.80
CA CYS A 285 22.53 -8.25 13.06
C CYS A 285 23.47 -9.45 12.84
N SER A 286 23.35 -10.51 13.63
CA SER A 286 24.10 -11.74 13.35
C SER A 286 23.52 -12.40 12.09
N PRO A 287 24.33 -13.02 11.21
CA PRO A 287 23.82 -13.70 10.02
C PRO A 287 22.75 -14.75 10.33
N THR A 288 22.88 -15.44 11.46
CA THR A 288 21.89 -16.43 11.94
C THR A 288 20.56 -15.78 12.28
N LEU A 289 20.56 -14.69 13.06
CA LEU A 289 19.34 -13.98 13.41
C LEU A 289 18.68 -13.40 12.15
N TYR A 290 19.47 -12.83 11.23
CA TYR A 290 18.97 -12.36 9.94
C TYR A 290 18.26 -13.48 9.17
N ARG A 291 18.89 -14.65 9.00
CA ARG A 291 18.28 -15.78 8.30
C ARG A 291 16.98 -16.25 8.98
N ILE A 292 16.92 -16.27 10.31
CA ILE A 292 15.69 -16.61 11.05
C ILE A 292 14.59 -15.59 10.75
N LEU A 293 14.89 -14.29 10.80
CA LEU A 293 13.93 -13.23 10.48
C LEU A 293 13.45 -13.31 9.03
N MET A 294 14.33 -13.68 8.09
CA MET A 294 13.97 -13.90 6.69
C MET A 294 13.03 -15.11 6.54
N VAL A 295 13.28 -16.22 7.23
CA VAL A 295 12.38 -17.39 7.22
C VAL A 295 11.00 -17.03 7.76
N ILE A 296 10.92 -16.29 8.88
CA ILE A 296 9.65 -15.79 9.42
C ILE A 296 8.95 -14.91 8.37
N SER A 297 9.69 -14.01 7.72
CA SER A 297 9.15 -13.12 6.68
C SER A 297 8.64 -13.89 5.46
N ILE A 298 9.29 -14.99 5.08
CA ILE A 298 8.82 -15.87 3.99
C ILE A 298 7.50 -16.53 4.38
N ILE A 299 7.43 -17.12 5.58
CA ILE A 299 6.23 -17.81 6.08
C ILE A 299 5.06 -16.83 6.14
N THR A 300 5.24 -15.66 6.76
CA THR A 300 4.18 -14.66 6.85
C THR A 300 3.75 -14.14 5.48
N SER A 301 4.68 -13.92 4.55
CA SER A 301 4.34 -13.53 3.17
C SER A 301 3.48 -14.59 2.46
N LEU A 302 3.85 -15.86 2.59
CA LEU A 302 3.09 -16.98 2.00
C LEU A 302 1.72 -17.14 2.66
N MET A 303 1.64 -16.98 3.98
CA MET A 303 0.35 -16.99 4.71
C MET A 303 -0.55 -15.84 4.24
N THR A 304 -0.04 -14.61 4.16
CA THR A 304 -0.80 -13.46 3.65
C THR A 304 -1.28 -13.72 2.23
N SER A 305 -0.42 -14.22 1.34
CA SER A 305 -0.81 -14.57 -0.03
C SER A 305 -1.94 -15.62 -0.05
N PHE A 306 -1.82 -16.68 0.77
CA PHE A 306 -2.83 -17.73 0.86
C PHE A 306 -4.17 -17.22 1.39
N PHE A 307 -4.18 -16.50 2.51
CA PHE A 307 -5.43 -16.00 3.11
C PHE A 307 -6.07 -14.86 2.32
N SER A 308 -5.29 -14.08 1.56
CA SER A 308 -5.82 -13.15 0.56
C SER A 308 -6.36 -13.86 -0.68
N LEU A 309 -5.91 -15.08 -0.98
CA LEU A 309 -6.53 -15.86 -2.05
C LEU A 309 -7.89 -16.42 -1.61
N THR A 310 -8.01 -16.81 -0.33
CA THR A 310 -9.25 -17.38 0.21
C THR A 310 -10.35 -16.34 0.44
N SER A 311 -10.02 -15.04 0.50
CA SER A 311 -11.02 -13.95 0.52
C SER A 311 -11.69 -13.72 -0.83
N LEU A 312 -11.10 -14.20 -1.93
CA LEU A 312 -11.62 -13.98 -3.27
C LEU A 312 -12.71 -14.98 -3.62
N THR A 313 -13.68 -14.54 -4.44
CA THR A 313 -14.61 -15.47 -5.10
C THR A 313 -13.84 -16.41 -6.03
N LEU A 314 -14.35 -17.61 -6.26
CA LEU A 314 -13.66 -18.61 -7.07
C LEU A 314 -13.21 -18.09 -8.46
N PRO A 315 -14.03 -17.35 -9.23
CA PRO A 315 -13.59 -16.77 -10.51
C PRO A 315 -12.43 -15.78 -10.35
N LEU A 316 -12.48 -14.92 -9.32
CA LEU A 316 -11.43 -13.94 -9.05
C LEU A 316 -10.15 -14.60 -8.55
N ALA A 317 -10.26 -15.64 -7.73
CA ALA A 317 -9.12 -16.43 -7.27
C ALA A 317 -8.41 -17.09 -8.46
N ILE A 318 -9.15 -17.76 -9.33
CA ILE A 318 -8.60 -18.37 -10.57
C ILE A 318 -7.95 -17.30 -11.44
N GLY A 319 -8.64 -16.18 -11.69
CA GLY A 319 -8.09 -15.08 -12.48
C GLY A 319 -6.80 -14.50 -11.91
N THR A 320 -6.72 -14.35 -10.59
CA THR A 320 -5.53 -13.84 -9.88
C THR A 320 -4.36 -14.81 -9.96
N VAL A 321 -4.61 -16.12 -9.82
CA VAL A 321 -3.57 -17.15 -9.97
C VAL A 321 -3.06 -17.19 -11.42
N ILE A 322 -3.96 -17.14 -12.41
CA ILE A 322 -3.57 -17.08 -13.83
C ILE A 322 -2.74 -15.83 -14.10
N ALA A 323 -3.19 -14.65 -13.64
CA ALA A 323 -2.44 -13.41 -13.79
C ALA A 323 -1.04 -13.51 -13.16
N THR A 324 -0.95 -14.11 -11.97
CA THR A 324 0.33 -14.35 -11.29
C THR A 324 1.25 -15.23 -12.14
N ILE A 325 0.76 -16.35 -12.67
CA ILE A 325 1.52 -17.25 -13.55
C ILE A 325 1.98 -16.50 -14.82
N LEU A 326 1.09 -15.72 -15.44
CA LEU A 326 1.41 -14.94 -16.64
C LEU A 326 2.52 -13.92 -16.40
N ILE A 327 2.61 -13.33 -15.20
CA ILE A 327 3.70 -12.42 -14.83
C ILE A 327 5.06 -13.14 -14.82
N PHE A 328 5.10 -14.38 -14.31
CA PHE A 328 6.30 -15.22 -14.35
C PHE A 328 6.65 -15.64 -15.78
N VAL A 329 5.66 -16.10 -16.56
CA VAL A 329 5.84 -16.51 -17.97
C VAL A 329 6.34 -15.35 -18.82
N TRP A 330 5.77 -14.16 -18.66
CA TRP A 330 6.21 -12.95 -19.37
C TRP A 330 7.66 -12.60 -19.04
N THR A 331 8.01 -12.61 -17.75
CA THR A 331 9.38 -12.36 -17.30
C THR A 331 10.35 -13.36 -17.93
N TRP A 332 10.02 -14.65 -17.88
CA TRP A 332 10.82 -15.72 -18.47
C TRP A 332 10.99 -15.56 -19.98
N TYR A 333 9.91 -15.23 -20.69
CA TYR A 333 9.94 -14.96 -22.13
C TYR A 333 10.89 -13.81 -22.50
N ARG A 334 10.81 -12.70 -21.76
CA ARG A 334 11.66 -11.51 -21.98
C ARG A 334 13.15 -11.81 -21.76
N MET A 335 13.48 -12.56 -20.70
CA MET A 335 14.86 -13.00 -20.45
C MET A 335 15.36 -13.91 -21.57
N LYS A 336 14.58 -14.92 -21.99
CA LYS A 336 14.99 -15.88 -23.03
C LYS A 336 15.22 -15.23 -24.40
N LYS A 337 14.49 -14.15 -24.70
CA LYS A 337 14.63 -13.40 -25.95
C LYS A 337 15.78 -12.37 -25.95
N GLY A 338 16.51 -12.23 -24.84
CA GLY A 338 17.62 -11.28 -24.74
C GLY A 338 17.20 -9.82 -24.81
N TYR A 339 15.94 -9.51 -24.49
CA TYR A 339 15.47 -8.13 -24.47
C TYR A 339 15.88 -7.37 -23.22
N VAL A 340 16.29 -8.08 -22.17
CA VAL A 340 16.60 -7.52 -20.86
C VAL A 340 18.08 -7.17 -20.81
N ASN A 341 18.39 -5.89 -20.64
CA ASN A 341 19.74 -5.40 -20.41
C ASN A 341 19.79 -4.85 -18.98
N ILE A 342 20.42 -5.61 -18.08
CA ILE A 342 20.62 -5.16 -16.69
C ILE A 342 22.01 -4.53 -16.64
N THR A 343 22.09 -3.20 -16.61
CA THR A 343 23.32 -2.51 -16.21
C THR A 343 23.48 -2.68 -14.70
N SER A 344 24.46 -3.49 -14.27
CA SER A 344 24.76 -3.62 -12.85
C SER A 344 25.36 -2.32 -12.34
N THR A 345 24.99 -1.86 -11.15
CA THR A 345 25.61 -0.70 -10.51
C THR A 345 27.11 -0.90 -10.22
N THR A 346 27.61 -2.14 -10.24
CA THR A 346 29.06 -2.44 -10.23
C THR A 346 29.76 -2.05 -11.53
N ASP A 347 29.05 -2.06 -12.66
CA ASP A 347 29.63 -1.70 -13.96
C ASP A 347 29.67 -0.17 -14.15
N MET A 348 28.84 0.58 -13.39
CA MET A 348 28.87 2.05 -13.37
C MET A 348 30.11 2.63 -12.70
N SER A 349 30.79 1.88 -11.82
CA SER A 349 32.09 2.29 -11.27
C SER A 349 33.26 2.05 -12.22
N GLU A 350 33.05 1.34 -13.34
CA GLU A 350 34.08 1.03 -14.33
C GLU A 350 33.99 1.89 -15.60
N GLU A 351 32.94 2.69 -15.79
CA GLU A 351 32.97 3.76 -16.80
C GLU A 351 33.79 4.94 -16.25
N PRO A 352 35.01 5.20 -16.75
CA PRO A 352 35.68 6.44 -16.43
C PRO A 352 34.80 7.56 -16.96
N ALA A 353 34.65 8.62 -16.17
CA ALA A 353 34.04 9.87 -16.56
C ALA A 353 34.58 10.35 -17.93
N GLN A 354 33.98 9.88 -19.02
CA GLN A 354 34.28 10.30 -20.36
C GLN A 354 33.28 11.41 -20.73
N ALA A 355 33.66 12.60 -20.29
CA ALA A 355 33.62 13.84 -21.07
C ALA A 355 32.35 14.12 -21.91
N LYS A 356 31.39 14.87 -21.36
CA LYS A 356 31.22 16.33 -21.56
C LYS A 356 29.87 16.83 -21.04
#